data_AF-A0A4Q3UUN9-F1
#
_entry.id   AF-A0A4Q3UUN9-F1
#
_cell.length_a   1.000
_cell.length_b   1.000
_cell.length_c   1.000
_cell.angle_alpha   90.00
_cell.angle_beta   90.00
_cell.angle_gamma   90.00
#
_symmetry.space_group_name_H-M   'P 1'
#
loop_
_entity.id
_entity.type
_entity.pdbx_description
1 polymer ?
#
loop_
_entity_poly.entity_id
_entity_poly.type
_entity_poly.pdbx_seq_one_letter_code
_entity_poly.pdbx_strand_id
1 'polypeptide(L)'
;ASVPEFVLAAPGTKTSSEVVSQWAKGAKVVKAFNTLYAKVLAENPQVGGGNRVIFYSGNNDDAKDVVSGIINRIGFAGVDLGGLHEGGKLQRFPGGPLPTLNLIKIK
;
A
#
# COMPACT_ATOMS: atom_id res chain seq x y z
N ALA A 1 28.10 3.81 -9.26
CA ALA A 1 27.70 2.49 -8.75
C ALA A 1 26.38 2.13 -9.41
N SER A 2 26.23 0.92 -9.97
CA SER A 2 24.93 0.43 -10.44
C SER A 2 23.98 0.37 -9.25
N VAL A 3 22.73 0.79 -9.47
CA VAL A 3 21.68 0.63 -8.45
C VAL A 3 21.48 -0.88 -8.29
N PRO A 4 21.48 -1.42 -7.05
CA PRO A 4 21.18 -2.83 -6.86
C PRO A 4 19.81 -3.15 -7.47
N GLU A 5 19.74 -4.28 -8.17
CA GLU A 5 18.55 -4.74 -8.85
C GLU A 5 17.44 -5.05 -7.83
N PHE A 6 16.17 -4.87 -8.21
CA PHE A 6 15.04 -5.18 -7.34
C PHE A 6 14.81 -6.69 -7.29
N VAL A 7 15.66 -7.38 -6.54
CA VAL A 7 15.60 -8.83 -6.37
C VAL A 7 14.53 -9.17 -5.33
N LEU A 8 13.57 -10.00 -5.72
CA LEU A 8 12.64 -10.60 -4.78
C LEU A 8 13.38 -11.56 -3.86
N ALA A 9 13.00 -11.55 -2.58
CA ALA A 9 13.30 -12.70 -1.74
C ALA A 9 12.67 -13.97 -2.35
N ALA A 10 13.27 -15.15 -2.08
CA ALA A 10 12.95 -16.40 -2.75
C ALA A 10 11.43 -16.72 -2.85
N PRO A 11 10.97 -17.53 -3.81
CA PRO A 11 9.57 -17.92 -3.92
C PRO A 11 9.03 -18.48 -2.59
N GLY A 12 7.85 -18.02 -2.15
CA GLY A 12 7.27 -18.39 -0.85
C GLY A 12 7.81 -17.60 0.37
N THR A 13 8.72 -16.65 0.16
CA THR A 13 9.20 -15.78 1.24
C THR A 13 8.24 -14.64 1.58
N LYS A 14 8.48 -14.07 2.75
CA LYS A 14 7.83 -12.89 3.31
C LYS A 14 7.86 -11.71 2.33
N THR A 15 6.75 -11.00 2.21
CA THR A 15 6.68 -9.70 1.54
C THR A 15 7.60 -8.69 2.24
N SER A 16 8.00 -7.61 1.55
CA SER A 16 8.88 -6.58 2.14
C SER A 16 8.30 -5.98 3.42
N SER A 17 6.98 -5.82 3.51
CA SER A 17 6.33 -5.32 4.72
C SER A 17 6.26 -6.35 5.85
N GLU A 18 6.23 -7.65 5.57
CA GLU A 18 6.41 -8.69 6.59
C GLU A 18 7.84 -8.69 7.17
N VAL A 19 8.84 -8.37 6.35
CA VAL A 19 10.23 -8.19 6.81
C VAL A 19 10.33 -6.94 7.69
N VAL A 20 9.76 -5.81 7.28
CA VAL A 20 9.70 -4.58 8.10
C VAL A 20 8.99 -4.85 9.43
N SER A 21 7.89 -5.60 9.42
CA SER A 21 7.15 -5.96 10.64
C SER A 21 7.98 -6.78 11.64
N GLN A 22 8.98 -7.54 11.18
CA GLN A 22 9.88 -8.28 12.08
C GLN A 22 10.91 -7.39 12.76
N TRP A 23 11.33 -6.33 12.09
CA TRP A 23 12.25 -5.35 12.64
C TRP A 23 11.54 -4.36 13.57
N ALA A 24 10.30 -3.98 13.24
CA ALA A 24 9.48 -3.06 14.03
C ALA A 24 8.76 -3.77 15.20
N LYS A 25 9.52 -4.41 16.09
CA LYS A 25 8.97 -5.14 17.24
C LYS A 25 8.07 -4.25 18.10
N GLY A 26 6.86 -4.71 18.41
CA GLY A 26 5.86 -3.98 19.20
C GLY A 26 5.01 -2.98 18.40
N ALA A 27 5.35 -2.70 17.13
CA ALA A 27 4.55 -1.83 16.27
C ALA A 27 3.45 -2.61 15.53
N LYS A 28 2.33 -1.92 15.25
CA LYS A 28 1.28 -2.40 14.35
C LYS A 28 1.55 -1.88 12.94
N VAL A 29 2.05 -2.74 12.06
CA VAL A 29 2.45 -2.33 10.71
C VAL A 29 1.26 -2.37 9.75
N VAL A 30 1.07 -1.25 9.04
CA VAL A 30 0.16 -1.12 7.90
C VAL A 30 0.96 -0.64 6.70
N LYS A 31 0.83 -1.34 5.58
CA LYS A 31 1.39 -0.94 4.29
C LYS A 31 0.36 -0.08 3.55
N ALA A 32 0.76 1.11 3.11
CA ALA A 32 -0.05 2.02 2.31
C ALA A 32 0.85 2.94 1.47
N PHE A 33 0.26 3.71 0.54
CA PHE A 33 0.90 4.77 -0.25
C PHE A 33 2.05 4.35 -1.20
N ASN A 34 2.38 3.06 -1.27
CA ASN A 34 3.50 2.60 -2.08
C ASN A 34 3.14 2.32 -3.56
N THR A 35 1.85 2.28 -3.90
CA THR A 35 1.41 1.84 -5.23
C THR A 35 1.36 2.97 -6.26
N LEU A 36 1.32 4.23 -5.88
CA LEU A 36 1.29 5.36 -6.82
C LEU A 36 2.69 5.92 -7.06
N TYR A 37 2.94 6.42 -8.27
CA TYR A 37 4.10 7.29 -8.51
C TYR A 37 3.98 8.58 -7.70
N ALA A 38 5.10 9.13 -7.25
CA ALA A 38 5.13 10.36 -6.45
C ALA A 38 4.38 11.53 -7.12
N LYS A 39 4.55 11.70 -8.44
CA LYS A 39 3.83 12.74 -9.21
C LYS A 39 2.31 12.57 -9.14
N VAL A 40 1.84 11.32 -9.25
CA VAL A 40 0.42 10.97 -9.16
C VAL A 40 -0.09 11.15 -7.72
N LEU A 41 0.70 10.76 -6.72
CA LEU A 41 0.33 10.96 -5.32
C LEU A 41 0.22 12.45 -4.93
N ALA A 42 0.97 13.34 -5.58
CA ALA A 42 0.97 14.78 -5.30
C ALA A 42 -0.18 15.56 -5.98
N GLU A 43 -0.89 14.96 -6.93
CA GLU A 43 -2.05 15.59 -7.57
C GLU A 43 -3.25 15.64 -6.64
N ASN A 44 -4.24 16.49 -6.97
CA ASN A 44 -5.53 16.49 -6.29
C ASN A 44 -6.17 15.09 -6.40
N PRO A 45 -6.47 14.40 -5.29
CA PRO A 45 -7.07 13.07 -5.32
C PRO A 45 -8.53 13.08 -5.79
N GLN A 46 -9.21 14.23 -5.76
CA GLN A 46 -10.57 14.35 -6.29
C GLN A 46 -10.53 14.54 -7.81
N VAL A 47 -10.96 13.51 -8.54
CA VAL A 47 -10.88 13.45 -10.01
C VAL A 47 -12.20 12.90 -10.55
N GLY A 48 -12.79 13.60 -11.53
CA GLY A 48 -13.97 13.10 -12.26
C GLY A 48 -15.18 12.76 -11.37
N GLY A 49 -15.36 13.46 -10.24
CA GLY A 49 -16.44 13.21 -9.29
C GLY A 49 -16.19 12.06 -8.29
N GLY A 50 -15.03 11.41 -8.35
CA GLY A 50 -14.59 10.40 -7.40
C GLY A 50 -13.29 10.75 -6.69
N ASN A 51 -12.75 9.77 -5.96
CA ASN A 51 -11.51 9.91 -5.21
C ASN A 51 -10.48 8.87 -5.66
N ARG A 52 -9.23 9.29 -5.86
CA ARG A 52 -8.12 8.41 -6.19
C ARG A 52 -7.90 7.36 -5.11
N VAL A 53 -7.66 6.13 -5.52
CA VAL A 53 -7.53 4.99 -4.61
C VAL A 53 -6.14 4.90 -3.99
N ILE A 54 -6.09 4.65 -2.68
CA ILE A 54 -4.92 4.12 -1.97
C ILE A 54 -5.26 2.73 -1.45
N PHE A 55 -4.52 1.74 -1.93
CA PHE A 55 -4.56 0.39 -1.36
C PHE A 55 -3.81 0.36 -0.05
N TYR A 56 -4.33 -0.38 0.93
CA TYR A 56 -3.62 -0.64 2.17
C TYR A 56 -3.84 -2.07 2.67
N SER A 57 -2.90 -2.58 3.47
CA SER A 57 -3.01 -3.88 4.14
C SER A 57 -2.28 -3.89 5.48
N GLY A 58 -2.77 -4.69 6.41
CA GLY A 58 -2.31 -4.71 7.80
C GLY A 58 -2.92 -5.89 8.56
N ASN A 59 -2.20 -6.42 9.56
CA ASN A 59 -2.69 -7.55 10.35
C ASN A 59 -3.54 -7.13 11.57
N ASN A 60 -3.69 -5.83 11.82
CA ASN A 60 -4.44 -5.30 12.96
C ASN A 60 -5.47 -4.29 12.47
N ASP A 61 -6.73 -4.56 12.76
CA ASP A 61 -7.85 -3.75 12.27
C ASP A 61 -7.84 -2.33 12.84
N ASP A 62 -7.52 -2.18 14.12
CA ASP A 62 -7.44 -0.85 14.75
C ASP A 62 -6.36 0.04 14.13
N ALA A 63 -5.22 -0.53 13.76
CA ALA A 63 -4.17 0.20 13.05
C ALA A 63 -4.59 0.54 11.61
N LYS A 64 -5.28 -0.38 10.93
CA LYS A 64 -5.84 -0.13 9.60
C LYS A 64 -6.91 0.97 9.62
N ASP A 65 -7.74 1.03 10.66
CA ASP A 65 -8.75 2.08 10.84
C ASP A 65 -8.11 3.46 10.99
N VAL A 66 -7.00 3.55 11.75
CA VAL A 66 -6.23 4.80 11.85
C VAL A 66 -5.69 5.23 10.48
N VAL A 67 -5.09 4.31 9.73
CA VAL A 67 -4.52 4.63 8.41
C VAL A 67 -5.60 4.95 7.38
N SER A 68 -6.72 4.22 7.38
CA SER A 68 -7.85 4.51 6.49
C SER A 68 -8.49 5.86 6.81
N GLY A 69 -8.57 6.24 8.08
CA GLY A 69 -8.98 7.57 8.53
C GLY A 69 -8.05 8.67 7.98
N ILE A 70 -6.73 8.45 8.01
CA ILE A 70 -5.76 9.38 7.40
C ILE A 70 -6.01 9.49 5.90
N ILE A 71 -6.07 8.36 5.17
CA ILE A 71 -6.30 8.30 3.72
C ILE A 71 -7.55 9.10 3.33
N ASN A 72 -8.66 8.87 4.04
CA ASN A 72 -9.92 9.55 3.77
C ASN A 72 -9.84 11.05 4.09
N ARG A 73 -9.18 11.43 5.19
CA ARG A 73 -9.01 12.83 5.60
C ARG A 73 -8.21 13.64 4.59
N ILE A 74 -7.22 13.03 3.92
CA ILE A 74 -6.45 13.69 2.86
C ILE A 74 -7.10 13.59 1.47
N GLY A 75 -8.35 13.12 1.38
CA GLY A 75 -9.16 13.17 0.18
C GLY A 75 -8.99 11.99 -0.78
N PHE A 76 -8.27 10.94 -0.39
CA PHE A 76 -8.17 9.69 -1.16
C PHE A 76 -9.25 8.69 -0.73
N ALA A 77 -9.48 7.67 -1.54
CA ALA A 77 -10.34 6.53 -1.18
C ALA A 77 -9.47 5.35 -0.73
N GLY A 78 -9.59 4.95 0.54
CA GLY A 78 -8.93 3.75 1.04
C GLY A 78 -9.59 2.46 0.52
N VAL A 79 -8.78 1.49 0.09
CA VAL A 79 -9.20 0.11 -0.20
C VAL A 79 -8.36 -0.86 0.64
N ASP A 80 -9.00 -1.51 1.60
CA ASP A 80 -8.38 -2.54 2.44
C ASP A 80 -8.21 -3.83 1.62
N LEU A 81 -7.00 -4.37 1.60
CA LEU A 81 -6.65 -5.64 0.96
C LEU A 81 -6.45 -6.77 1.98
N GLY A 82 -6.82 -6.55 3.24
CA GLY A 82 -6.70 -7.51 4.33
C GLY A 82 -5.30 -7.54 4.93
N GLY A 83 -4.83 -8.75 5.28
CA GLY A 83 -3.56 -8.95 5.98
C GLY A 83 -2.31 -8.57 5.16
N LEU A 84 -1.19 -8.38 5.86
CA LEU A 84 0.11 -8.07 5.24
C LEU A 84 0.59 -9.18 4.30
N HIS A 85 0.26 -10.44 4.57
CA HIS A 85 0.69 -11.56 3.74
C HIS A 85 0.01 -11.55 2.36
N GLU A 86 -1.33 -11.55 2.33
CA GLU A 86 -2.10 -11.58 1.07
C GLU A 86 -2.12 -10.20 0.38
N GLY A 87 -2.51 -9.14 1.12
CA GLY A 87 -2.54 -7.78 0.56
C GLY A 87 -1.15 -7.25 0.19
N GLY A 88 -0.11 -7.69 0.90
CA GLY A 88 1.28 -7.36 0.57
C GLY A 88 1.73 -7.97 -0.76
N LYS A 89 1.30 -9.20 -1.09
CA LYS A 89 1.57 -9.80 -2.42
C LYS A 89 0.92 -9.00 -3.54
N LEU A 90 -0.26 -8.42 -3.30
CA LEU A 90 -0.95 -7.59 -4.28
C LEU A 90 -0.24 -6.25 -4.53
N GLN A 91 0.26 -5.61 -3.46
CA GLN A 91 0.87 -4.27 -3.49
C GLN A 91 2.38 -4.27 -3.72
N ARG A 92 3.07 -5.41 -3.68
CA ARG A 92 4.54 -5.45 -3.70
C ARG A 92 5.10 -5.13 -5.08
N PHE A 93 6.33 -4.62 -5.08
CA PHE A 93 7.17 -4.56 -6.26
C PHE A 93 8.47 -5.36 -6.00
N PRO A 94 8.95 -6.16 -6.97
CA PRO A 94 8.26 -6.51 -8.21
C PRO A 94 7.20 -7.62 -8.05
N GLY A 95 6.34 -7.79 -9.05
CA GLY A 95 5.44 -8.94 -9.21
C GLY A 95 4.04 -8.83 -8.58
N GLY A 96 3.74 -7.79 -7.80
CA GLY A 96 2.35 -7.49 -7.43
C GLY A 96 1.60 -6.83 -8.59
N PRO A 97 0.29 -7.07 -8.77
CA PRO A 97 -0.52 -6.45 -9.84
C PRO A 97 -0.93 -4.99 -9.59
N LEU A 98 -0.84 -4.47 -8.35
CA LEU A 98 -1.34 -3.13 -8.00
C LEU A 98 -0.36 -1.96 -8.06
N PRO A 99 0.99 -2.13 -8.00
CA PRO A 99 1.91 -1.02 -8.25
C PRO A 99 1.58 -0.33 -9.58
N THR A 100 1.63 1.00 -9.57
CA THR A 100 1.38 1.93 -10.69
C THR A 100 -0.07 1.99 -11.19
N LEU A 101 -0.96 1.12 -10.70
CA LEU A 101 -2.37 1.13 -11.08
C LEU A 101 -3.07 2.33 -10.44
N ASN A 102 -3.52 3.27 -11.29
CA ASN A 102 -4.22 4.48 -10.88
C ASN A 102 -5.73 4.30 -11.07
N LEU A 103 -6.46 4.10 -9.98
CA LEU A 103 -7.92 3.94 -9.98
C LEU A 103 -8.61 5.13 -9.33
N ILE A 104 -9.82 5.43 -9.78
CA ILE A 104 -10.74 6.37 -9.15
C ILE A 104 -11.94 5.60 -8.62
N LYS A 105 -12.23 5.74 -7.32
CA LYS A 105 -13.48 5.25 -6.73
C LYS A 105 -14.56 6.31 -6.95
N ILE A 106 -15.51 5.99 -7.81
CA ILE A 106 -16.74 6.78 -8.00
C ILE A 106 -17.69 6.51 -6.83
N LYS A 107 -18.50 7.51 -6.48
CA LYS A 107 -19.58 7.36 -5.49
C LYS A 107 -20.66 6.41 -5.97
#